data_AF-A0A662BXC4-F1
#
_entry.id   AF-A0A662BXC4-F1
#
_cell.length_a   1.000
_cell.length_b   1.000
_cell.length_c   1.000
_cell.angle_alpha   90.00
_cell.angle_beta   90.00
_cell.angle_gamma   90.00
#
_symmetry.space_group_name_H-M   'P 1'
#
loop_
_entity.id
_entity.type
_entity.pdbx_description
1 polymer ?
#
loop_
_entity_poly.entity_id
_entity_poly.type
_entity_poly.pdbx_seq_one_letter_code
_entity_poly.pdbx_strand_id
1 'polypeptide(L)'
;MVGGTGPAIFFLHKEGNSLGKSTAVVLTAIFLDEMFFIISVPVVYAIYGSNIFPPESVKIDEILVAFYIGYAAILVYTSFLAYALFINPQLFKSFISWIFLFPILVRWRTRARKSANQMIRTSRQLKGKPVMYWVKSIVATIFSWTGRYWVVNFMLMAFFSQRYSFSDQFLIYGRQLSMWIILLVSPTPGGSGVAEFVFSDFLGDFIPNESWYAPLALFWRLISYYPYLIIGAIILPLWIKRVFRKEKTYKVID
;
A
#
# COMPACT_ATOMS: atom_id res chain seq x y z
N MET A 1 -4.28 1.36 -2.49
CA MET A 1 -4.21 0.87 -3.89
C MET A 1 -5.35 -0.11 -4.18
N VAL A 2 -6.42 0.36 -4.82
CA VAL A 2 -7.55 -0.49 -5.23
C VAL A 2 -7.18 -1.14 -6.57
N GLY A 3 -6.55 -2.31 -6.54
CA GLY A 3 -6.22 -3.04 -7.77
C GLY A 3 -5.22 -4.19 -7.61
N GLY A 4 -4.20 -4.04 -6.75
CA GLY A 4 -3.15 -5.06 -6.57
C GLY A 4 -3.51 -6.22 -5.64
N THR A 5 -4.47 -6.02 -4.74
CA THR A 5 -4.85 -7.01 -3.72
C THR A 5 -5.47 -8.27 -4.31
N GLY A 6 -6.35 -8.11 -5.31
CA GLY A 6 -6.96 -9.23 -6.04
C GLY A 6 -5.94 -10.11 -6.76
N PRO A 7 -5.09 -9.54 -7.65
CA PRO A 7 -4.00 -10.25 -8.30
C PRO A 7 -3.04 -10.94 -7.31
N ALA A 8 -2.67 -10.29 -6.20
CA ALA A 8 -1.79 -10.90 -5.19
C ALA A 8 -2.41 -12.16 -4.58
N ILE A 9 -3.70 -12.10 -4.20
CA ILE A 9 -4.44 -13.25 -3.68
C ILE A 9 -4.51 -14.37 -4.74
N PHE A 10 -4.76 -14.00 -6.00
CA PHE A 10 -4.84 -14.93 -7.12
C PHE A 10 -3.51 -15.64 -7.39
N PHE A 11 -2.39 -14.90 -7.41
CA PHE A 11 -1.06 -15.46 -7.62
C PHE A 11 -0.71 -16.46 -6.52
N LEU A 12 -0.91 -16.11 -5.24
CA LEU A 12 -0.67 -17.02 -4.12
C LEU A 12 -1.56 -18.26 -4.19
N HIS A 13 -2.83 -18.10 -4.61
CA HIS A 13 -3.74 -19.23 -4.76
C HIS A 13 -3.28 -20.18 -5.87
N LYS A 14 -2.81 -19.65 -7.00
CA LYS A 14 -2.28 -20.44 -8.12
C LYS A 14 -0.93 -21.11 -7.82
N GLU A 15 -0.15 -20.58 -6.86
CA GLU A 15 1.06 -21.22 -6.34
C GLU A 15 0.79 -22.28 -5.24
N GLY A 16 -0.47 -22.73 -5.10
CA GLY A 16 -0.83 -23.87 -4.24
C GLY A 16 -1.32 -23.51 -2.84
N ASN A 17 -1.42 -22.21 -2.50
CA ASN A 17 -2.08 -21.82 -1.24
C ASN A 17 -3.60 -21.88 -1.37
N SER A 18 -4.29 -22.20 -0.27
CA SER A 18 -5.75 -22.07 -0.25
C SER A 18 -6.16 -20.61 -0.39
N LEU A 19 -7.32 -20.35 -1.00
CA LEU A 19 -7.82 -18.99 -1.21
C LEU A 19 -7.90 -18.21 0.11
N GLY A 20 -8.40 -18.84 1.18
CA GLY A 20 -8.42 -18.20 2.51
C GLY A 20 -7.03 -17.93 3.10
N LYS A 21 -6.02 -18.76 2.81
CA LYS A 21 -4.64 -18.52 3.26
C LYS A 21 -4.01 -17.34 2.51
N SER A 22 -4.17 -17.30 1.19
CA SER A 22 -3.73 -16.18 0.35
C SER A 22 -4.34 -14.86 0.80
N THR A 23 -5.65 -14.84 1.06
CA THR A 23 -6.35 -13.65 1.57
C THR A 23 -5.81 -13.23 2.95
N ALA A 24 -5.62 -14.15 3.88
CA ALA A 24 -5.12 -13.82 5.21
C ALA A 24 -3.70 -13.21 5.17
N VAL A 25 -2.82 -13.77 4.34
CA VAL A 25 -1.44 -13.26 4.18
C VAL A 25 -1.45 -11.86 3.57
N VAL A 26 -2.21 -11.64 2.49
CA VAL A 26 -2.30 -10.33 1.82
C VAL A 26 -2.92 -9.28 2.74
N LEU A 27 -4.00 -9.61 3.47
CA LEU A 27 -4.60 -8.69 4.44
C LEU A 27 -3.68 -8.37 5.61
N THR A 28 -2.84 -9.33 6.04
CA THR A 28 -1.82 -9.08 7.08
C THR A 28 -0.74 -8.13 6.56
N ALA A 29 -0.29 -8.29 5.31
CA ALA A 29 0.66 -7.37 4.70
C ALA A 29 0.09 -5.95 4.60
N ILE A 30 -1.14 -5.82 4.11
CA ILE A 30 -1.85 -4.52 4.07
C ILE A 30 -1.97 -3.93 5.47
N PHE A 31 -2.35 -4.72 6.48
CA PHE A 31 -2.43 -4.24 7.85
C PHE A 31 -1.09 -3.67 8.35
N LEU A 32 0.03 -4.36 8.08
CA LEU A 32 1.36 -3.88 8.45
C LEU A 32 1.73 -2.58 7.71
N ASP A 33 1.41 -2.50 6.41
CA ASP A 33 1.64 -1.31 5.59
C ASP A 33 0.86 -0.10 6.13
N GLU A 34 -0.42 -0.25 6.45
CA GLU A 34 -1.22 0.84 7.00
C GLU A 34 -0.77 1.23 8.42
N MET A 35 -0.35 0.26 9.24
CA MET A 35 0.21 0.53 10.57
C MET A 35 1.49 1.37 10.50
N PHE A 36 2.32 1.16 9.47
CA PHE A 36 3.50 1.99 9.26
C PHE A 36 3.10 3.47 9.11
N PHE A 37 2.05 3.80 8.35
CA PHE A 37 1.60 5.18 8.20
C PHE A 37 0.92 5.73 9.44
N ILE A 38 0.05 4.95 10.09
CA ILE A 38 -0.63 5.35 11.33
C ILE A 38 0.36 5.68 12.45
N ILE A 39 1.53 5.05 12.46
CA ILE A 39 2.56 5.33 13.48
C ILE A 39 3.50 6.43 13.00
N SER A 40 4.01 6.35 11.77
CA SER A 40 5.07 7.25 11.29
C SER A 40 4.57 8.68 11.09
N VAL A 41 3.32 8.85 10.65
CA VAL A 41 2.74 10.19 10.39
C VAL A 41 2.61 11.02 11.69
N PRO A 42 2.02 10.52 12.79
CA PRO A 42 2.04 11.23 14.06
C PRO A 42 3.44 11.50 14.60
N VAL A 43 4.40 10.60 14.38
CA VAL A 43 5.80 10.80 14.81
C VAL A 43 6.42 11.99 14.08
N VAL A 44 6.29 12.06 12.75
CA VAL A 44 6.83 13.21 12.00
C VAL A 44 6.07 14.50 12.30
N TYR A 45 4.75 14.43 12.52
CA TYR A 45 3.95 15.58 12.94
C TYR A 45 4.36 16.09 14.33
N ALA A 46 4.68 15.20 15.28
CA ALA A 46 5.13 15.60 16.60
C ALA A 46 6.49 16.32 16.58
N ILE A 47 7.36 15.98 15.62
CA ILE A 47 8.70 16.58 15.46
C ILE A 47 8.64 17.90 14.69
N TYR A 48 7.89 17.93 13.58
CA TYR A 48 7.92 19.05 12.63
C TYR A 48 6.65 19.92 12.66
N GLY A 49 5.62 19.52 13.40
CA GLY A 49 4.34 20.22 13.46
C GLY A 49 3.66 20.27 12.09
N SER A 50 3.07 21.43 11.80
CA SER A 50 2.42 21.71 10.51
C SER A 50 3.38 21.79 9.33
N ASN A 51 4.70 21.81 9.54
CA ASN A 51 5.69 21.88 8.44
C ASN A 51 5.71 20.61 7.58
N ILE A 52 5.06 19.52 8.01
CA ILE A 52 4.85 18.33 7.18
C ILE A 52 3.83 18.57 6.04
N PHE A 53 3.14 19.71 6.06
CA PHE A 53 2.27 20.21 4.99
C PHE A 53 2.99 21.34 4.24
N PRO A 54 2.61 21.62 2.99
CA PRO A 54 3.20 22.72 2.22
C PRO A 54 2.79 24.08 2.82
N PRO A 55 3.74 24.86 3.38
CA PRO A 55 3.41 26.08 4.13
C PRO A 55 2.88 27.22 3.25
N GLU A 56 3.23 27.25 1.96
CA GLU A 56 2.86 28.30 1.01
C GLU A 56 1.73 27.89 0.06
N SER A 57 1.10 26.73 0.28
CA SER A 57 0.03 26.25 -0.60
C SER A 57 -1.22 27.11 -0.47
N VAL A 58 -1.69 27.65 -1.60
CA VAL A 58 -2.95 28.41 -1.71
C VAL A 58 -4.16 27.56 -1.30
N LYS A 59 -4.02 26.23 -1.28
CA LYS A 59 -5.08 25.27 -0.97
C LYS A 59 -4.82 24.49 0.33
N ILE A 60 -4.13 25.10 1.29
CA ILE A 60 -3.76 24.45 2.54
C ILE A 60 -4.99 23.89 3.30
N ASP A 61 -6.12 24.60 3.29
CA ASP A 61 -7.34 24.12 3.95
C ASP A 61 -7.90 22.85 3.30
N GLU A 62 -7.93 22.77 1.96
CA GLU A 62 -8.34 21.57 1.23
C GLU A 62 -7.40 20.39 1.53
N ILE A 63 -6.10 20.67 1.60
CA ILE A 63 -5.05 19.70 1.92
C ILE A 63 -5.23 19.14 3.33
N LEU A 64 -5.47 20.01 4.31
CA LEU A 64 -5.68 19.61 5.71
C LEU A 64 -6.95 18.78 5.86
N VAL A 65 -8.05 19.21 5.24
CA VAL A 65 -9.32 18.44 5.24
C VAL A 65 -9.12 17.07 4.60
N ALA A 66 -8.49 17.01 3.43
CA ALA A 66 -8.20 15.75 2.74
C ALA A 66 -7.28 14.85 3.59
N PHE A 67 -6.27 15.42 4.25
CA PHE A 67 -5.38 14.69 5.13
C PHE A 67 -6.12 14.09 6.33
N TYR A 68 -6.91 14.88 7.07
CA TYR A 68 -7.63 14.38 8.24
C TYR A 68 -8.68 13.32 7.87
N ILE A 69 -9.40 13.52 6.77
CA ILE A 69 -10.36 12.52 6.25
C ILE A 69 -9.61 11.25 5.84
N GLY A 70 -8.51 11.37 5.10
CA GLY A 70 -7.71 10.22 4.66
C GLY A 70 -7.11 9.46 5.82
N TYR A 71 -6.53 10.18 6.79
CA TYR A 71 -5.95 9.59 7.99
C TYR A 71 -7.01 8.88 8.84
N ALA A 72 -8.17 9.51 9.05
CA ALA A 72 -9.28 8.88 9.77
C ALA A 72 -9.80 7.62 9.04
N ALA A 73 -9.90 7.67 7.70
CA ALA A 73 -10.32 6.52 6.91
C ALA A 73 -9.36 5.34 7.04
N ILE A 74 -8.05 5.59 6.97
CA ILE A 74 -7.01 4.57 7.16
C ILE A 74 -7.06 4.02 8.59
N LEU A 75 -7.23 4.88 9.59
CA LEU A 75 -7.32 4.46 11.00
C LEU A 75 -8.51 3.53 11.23
N VAL A 76 -9.69 3.90 10.72
CA VAL A 76 -10.92 3.09 10.81
C VAL A 76 -10.75 1.77 10.06
N TYR A 77 -10.24 1.82 8.82
CA TYR A 77 -9.99 0.64 8.00
C TYR A 77 -9.02 -0.34 8.68
N THR A 78 -7.92 0.18 9.21
CA THR A 78 -6.87 -0.62 9.85
C THR A 78 -7.34 -1.18 11.18
N SER A 79 -8.12 -0.41 11.94
CA SER A 79 -8.77 -0.91 13.17
C SER A 79 -9.74 -2.04 12.87
N PHE A 80 -10.54 -1.91 11.80
CA PHE A 80 -11.41 -2.98 11.33
C PHE A 80 -10.60 -4.22 10.90
N LEU A 81 -9.51 -4.05 10.14
CA LEU A 81 -8.63 -5.16 9.77
C LEU A 81 -7.99 -5.82 10.98
N ALA A 82 -7.50 -5.04 11.94
CA ALA A 82 -6.90 -5.54 13.16
C ALA A 82 -7.90 -6.38 13.96
N TYR A 83 -9.12 -5.85 14.15
CA TYR A 83 -10.18 -6.55 14.84
C TYR A 83 -10.58 -7.85 14.10
N ALA A 84 -10.74 -7.77 12.78
CA ALA A 84 -11.08 -8.92 11.95
C ALA A 84 -9.98 -10.00 11.93
N LEU A 85 -8.70 -9.63 11.90
CA LEU A 85 -7.59 -10.59 11.84
C LEU A 85 -7.20 -11.14 13.20
N PHE A 86 -7.15 -10.30 14.24
CA PHE A 86 -6.54 -10.62 15.54
C PHE A 86 -7.53 -10.83 16.67
N ILE A 87 -8.78 -10.35 16.56
CA ILE A 87 -9.78 -10.47 17.64
C ILE A 87 -10.86 -11.45 17.20
N ASN A 88 -11.72 -11.06 16.25
CA ASN A 88 -12.86 -11.86 15.82
C ASN A 88 -12.89 -12.07 14.28
N PRO A 89 -12.24 -13.14 13.80
CA PRO A 89 -12.29 -13.52 12.37
C PRO A 89 -13.68 -13.86 11.86
N GLN A 90 -14.63 -14.17 12.75
CA GLN A 90 -16.01 -14.40 12.36
C GLN A 90 -16.66 -13.12 11.82
N LEU A 91 -16.26 -11.93 12.29
CA LEU A 91 -16.76 -10.67 11.73
C LEU A 91 -16.43 -10.55 10.25
N PHE A 92 -15.22 -10.92 9.85
CA PHE A 92 -14.85 -10.89 8.43
C PHE A 92 -15.76 -11.80 7.60
N LYS A 93 -16.06 -13.00 8.11
CA LYS A 93 -17.00 -13.91 7.45
C LYS A 93 -18.41 -13.35 7.37
N SER A 94 -18.89 -12.69 8.42
CA SER A 94 -20.21 -12.04 8.43
C SER A 94 -20.25 -10.90 7.41
N PHE A 95 -19.20 -10.07 7.36
CA PHE A 95 -19.06 -8.98 6.39
C PHE A 95 -19.04 -9.48 4.95
N ILE A 96 -18.23 -10.50 4.64
CA ILE A 96 -18.24 -11.16 3.33
C ILE A 96 -19.61 -11.77 3.04
N SER A 97 -20.24 -12.42 4.01
CA SER A 97 -21.57 -13.01 3.80
C SER A 97 -22.62 -11.95 3.49
N TRP A 98 -22.52 -10.76 4.12
CA TRP A 98 -23.40 -9.61 3.90
C TRP A 98 -23.20 -8.99 2.51
N ILE A 99 -21.95 -8.77 2.07
CA ILE A 99 -21.66 -8.26 0.71
C ILE A 99 -22.25 -9.20 -0.36
N PHE A 100 -22.13 -10.52 -0.16
CA PHE A 100 -22.63 -11.51 -1.12
C PHE A 100 -24.16 -11.75 -1.02
N LEU A 101 -24.89 -10.92 -0.27
CA LEU A 101 -26.36 -10.82 -0.38
C LEU A 101 -26.78 -9.96 -1.58
N PHE A 102 -25.87 -9.17 -2.15
CA PHE A 102 -26.19 -8.33 -3.29
C PHE A 102 -26.53 -9.18 -4.52
N PRO A 103 -27.61 -8.89 -5.28
CA PRO A 103 -28.17 -9.80 -6.29
C PRO A 103 -27.17 -10.29 -7.34
N ILE A 104 -26.26 -9.42 -7.76
CA ILE A 104 -25.21 -9.70 -8.75
C ILE A 104 -24.14 -10.67 -8.20
N LEU A 105 -23.89 -10.62 -6.89
CA LEU A 105 -22.83 -11.34 -6.22
C LEU A 105 -23.26 -12.73 -5.70
N VAL A 106 -24.56 -12.99 -5.59
CA VAL A 106 -25.13 -14.23 -5.01
C VAL A 106 -24.58 -15.50 -5.65
N ARG A 107 -24.33 -15.48 -6.97
CA ARG A 107 -23.80 -16.66 -7.72
C ARG A 107 -22.45 -17.18 -7.21
N TRP A 108 -21.69 -16.37 -6.48
CA TRP A 108 -20.39 -16.75 -5.92
C TRP A 108 -20.41 -16.95 -4.39
N ARG A 109 -21.58 -16.82 -3.75
CA ARG A 109 -21.76 -16.86 -2.29
C ARG A 109 -21.15 -18.10 -1.64
N THR A 110 -21.33 -19.28 -2.24
CA THR A 110 -20.79 -20.54 -1.70
C THR A 110 -19.26 -20.56 -1.68
N ARG A 111 -18.61 -20.06 -2.76
CA ARG A 111 -17.15 -19.95 -2.84
C ARG A 111 -16.60 -18.90 -1.87
N ALA A 112 -17.29 -17.76 -1.75
CA ALA A 112 -16.95 -16.70 -0.81
C ALA A 112 -17.02 -17.20 0.65
N ARG A 113 -18.10 -17.92 1.00
CA ARG A 113 -18.27 -18.49 2.35
C ARG A 113 -17.23 -19.55 2.69
N LYS A 114 -16.86 -20.42 1.73
CA LYS A 114 -15.77 -21.40 1.89
C LYS A 114 -14.43 -20.70 2.11
N SER A 115 -14.14 -19.65 1.35
CA SER A 115 -12.91 -18.84 1.49
C SER A 115 -12.86 -18.12 2.82
N ALA A 116 -13.97 -17.51 3.25
CA ALA A 116 -14.07 -16.88 4.56
C ALA A 116 -13.82 -17.87 5.71
N ASN A 117 -14.37 -19.09 5.64
CA ASN A 117 -14.08 -20.14 6.62
C ASN A 117 -12.59 -20.55 6.62
N GLN A 118 -11.96 -20.67 5.46
CA GLN A 118 -10.53 -20.97 5.34
C GLN A 118 -9.66 -19.82 5.88
N MET A 119 -10.07 -18.58 5.66
CA MET A 119 -9.39 -17.40 6.20
C MET A 119 -9.47 -17.37 7.72
N ILE A 120 -10.63 -17.68 8.33
CA ILE A 120 -10.75 -17.79 9.80
C ILE A 120 -9.75 -18.80 10.35
N ARG A 121 -9.64 -19.99 9.73
CA ARG A 121 -8.67 -21.01 10.14
C ARG A 121 -7.24 -20.51 10.00
N THR A 122 -6.92 -19.80 8.93
CA THR A 122 -5.57 -19.26 8.69
C THR A 122 -5.25 -18.10 9.64
N SER A 123 -6.20 -17.21 9.92
CA SER A 123 -6.04 -16.13 10.89
C SER A 123 -5.71 -16.68 12.28
N ARG A 124 -6.35 -17.77 12.72
CA ARG A 124 -5.97 -18.47 13.97
C ARG A 124 -4.52 -18.97 13.93
N GLN A 125 -4.05 -19.48 12.79
CA GLN A 125 -2.66 -19.89 12.63
C GLN A 125 -1.69 -18.70 12.62
N LEU A 126 -2.08 -17.55 12.06
CA LEU A 126 -1.29 -16.32 12.09
C LEU A 126 -1.15 -15.77 13.51
N LYS A 127 -2.22 -15.78 14.30
CA LYS A 127 -2.15 -15.40 15.73
C LYS A 127 -1.17 -16.27 16.53
N GLY A 128 -1.03 -17.55 16.16
CA GLY A 128 -0.09 -18.48 16.80
C GLY A 128 1.36 -18.36 16.33
N LYS A 129 1.70 -17.38 15.48
CA LYS A 129 3.09 -17.17 15.02
C LYS A 129 3.96 -16.62 16.16
N PRO A 130 5.24 -17.00 16.24
CA PRO A 130 6.14 -16.50 17.27
C PRO A 130 6.35 -14.99 17.13
N VAL A 131 6.63 -14.30 18.23
CA VAL A 131 6.89 -12.84 18.24
C VAL A 131 7.94 -12.43 17.20
N MET A 132 8.99 -13.24 17.03
CA MET A 132 10.04 -13.00 16.04
C MET A 132 9.52 -12.92 14.59
N TYR A 133 8.44 -13.64 14.25
CA TYR A 133 7.80 -13.52 12.93
C TYR A 133 7.23 -12.12 12.71
N TRP A 134 6.55 -11.57 13.72
CA TRP A 134 5.98 -10.22 13.68
C TRP A 134 7.05 -9.14 13.65
N VAL A 135 8.09 -9.25 14.49
CA VAL A 135 9.22 -8.32 14.47
C VAL A 135 9.87 -8.27 13.10
N LYS A 136 10.19 -9.42 12.49
CA LYS A 136 10.76 -9.49 11.14
C LYS A 136 9.84 -8.86 10.09
N SER A 137 8.52 -9.07 10.22
CA SER A 137 7.55 -8.53 9.27
C SER A 137 7.44 -7.01 9.39
N ILE A 138 7.35 -6.47 10.61
CA ILE A 138 7.31 -5.03 10.88
C ILE A 138 8.60 -4.36 10.39
N VAL A 139 9.76 -4.92 10.71
CA VAL A 139 11.05 -4.39 10.26
C VAL A 139 11.16 -4.40 8.74
N ALA A 140 10.75 -5.50 8.09
CA ALA A 140 10.72 -5.57 6.63
C ALA A 140 9.79 -4.51 6.01
N THR A 141 8.61 -4.29 6.59
CA THR A 141 7.67 -3.24 6.16
C THR A 141 8.28 -1.85 6.32
N ILE A 142 8.88 -1.54 7.48
CA ILE A 142 9.55 -0.26 7.72
C ILE A 142 10.67 -0.04 6.70
N PHE A 143 11.56 -1.01 6.49
CA PHE A 143 12.63 -0.87 5.50
C PHE A 143 12.10 -0.72 4.08
N SER A 144 11.05 -1.44 3.71
CA SER A 144 10.42 -1.34 2.39
C SER A 144 9.84 0.05 2.14
N TRP A 145 9.07 0.60 3.08
CA TRP A 145 8.50 1.94 2.95
C TRP A 145 9.55 3.03 3.06
N THR A 146 10.46 2.93 4.01
CA THR A 146 11.56 3.88 4.15
C THR A 146 12.43 3.91 2.90
N GLY A 147 12.81 2.75 2.37
CA GLY A 147 13.56 2.67 1.11
C GLY A 147 12.82 3.32 -0.06
N ARG A 148 11.50 3.12 -0.15
CA ARG A 148 10.66 3.75 -1.17
C ARG A 148 10.68 5.29 -1.09
N TYR A 149 10.55 5.86 0.10
CA TYR A 149 10.52 7.32 0.28
C TYR A 149 11.92 7.96 0.28
N TRP A 150 12.95 7.20 0.63
CA TRP A 150 14.33 7.65 0.49
C TRP A 150 14.76 7.86 -0.95
N VAL A 151 14.07 7.26 -1.93
CA VAL A 151 14.32 7.56 -3.35
C VAL A 151 14.25 9.06 -3.62
N VAL A 152 13.22 9.75 -3.10
CA VAL A 152 13.07 11.20 -3.32
C VAL A 152 14.13 11.97 -2.53
N ASN A 153 14.42 11.58 -1.29
CA ASN A 153 15.48 12.20 -0.48
C ASN A 153 16.83 12.15 -1.21
N PHE A 154 17.25 10.96 -1.65
CA PHE A 154 18.50 10.78 -2.37
C PHE A 154 18.48 11.42 -3.76
N MET A 155 17.34 11.43 -4.45
CA MET A 155 17.20 12.14 -5.72
C MET A 155 17.43 13.64 -5.53
N LEU A 156 16.79 14.26 -4.55
CA LEU A 156 17.01 15.68 -4.24
C LEU A 156 18.45 15.94 -3.81
N MET A 157 19.03 15.07 -2.97
CA MET A 157 20.42 15.18 -2.54
C MET A 157 21.41 15.06 -3.71
N ALA A 158 21.12 14.21 -4.70
CA ALA A 158 21.98 14.03 -5.86
C ALA A 158 22.10 15.30 -6.71
N PHE A 159 21.02 16.08 -6.84
CA PHE A 159 21.02 17.32 -7.62
C PHE A 159 21.28 18.58 -6.79
N PHE A 160 20.98 18.58 -5.49
CA PHE A 160 20.99 19.78 -4.64
C PHE A 160 21.59 19.57 -3.24
N SER A 161 22.56 18.66 -3.09
CA SER A 161 23.18 18.29 -1.79
C SER A 161 23.54 19.46 -0.87
N GLN A 162 24.04 20.57 -1.41
CA GLN A 162 24.46 21.75 -0.64
C GLN A 162 23.31 22.53 0.00
N ARG A 163 22.05 22.24 -0.36
CA ARG A 163 20.87 22.98 0.13
C ARG A 163 20.22 22.38 1.37
N TYR A 164 20.55 21.14 1.73
CA TYR A 164 19.79 20.41 2.73
C TYR A 164 20.65 20.07 3.95
N SER A 165 20.16 20.46 5.12
CA SER A 165 20.64 19.91 6.38
C SER A 165 20.11 18.50 6.59
N PHE A 166 20.63 17.81 7.61
CA PHE A 166 20.09 16.51 8.03
C PHE A 166 18.61 16.63 8.42
N SER A 167 18.22 17.72 9.10
CA SER A 167 16.82 17.97 9.49
C SER A 167 15.90 18.08 8.28
N ASP A 168 16.35 18.75 7.21
CA ASP A 168 15.55 18.92 5.98
C ASP A 168 15.26 17.57 5.32
N GLN A 169 16.20 16.62 5.36
CA GLN A 169 15.98 15.29 4.81
C GLN A 169 14.88 14.51 5.55
N PHE A 170 14.77 14.68 6.87
CA PHE A 170 13.67 14.10 7.65
C PHE A 170 12.35 14.85 7.44
N LEU A 171 12.40 16.15 7.22
CA LEU A 171 11.21 16.93 6.88
C LEU A 171 10.66 16.54 5.50
N ILE A 172 11.51 16.42 4.48
CA ILE A 172 11.17 15.90 3.14
C ILE A 172 10.53 14.52 3.27
N TYR A 173 11.10 13.64 4.10
CA TYR A 173 10.51 12.34 4.39
C TYR A 173 9.11 12.46 5.02
N GLY A 174 8.94 13.32 6.03
CA GLY A 174 7.66 13.58 6.67
C GLY A 174 6.59 14.12 5.71
N ARG A 175 6.98 15.03 4.80
CA ARG A 175 6.11 15.57 3.76
C ARG A 175 5.67 14.51 2.75
N GLN A 176 6.54 13.58 2.41
CA GLN A 176 6.16 12.46 1.55
C GLN A 176 5.15 11.52 2.21
N LEU A 177 5.25 11.31 3.52
CA LEU A 177 4.27 10.51 4.27
C LEU A 177 2.90 11.18 4.29
N SER A 178 2.83 12.48 4.62
CA SER A 178 1.56 13.24 4.62
C SER A 178 0.95 13.35 3.22
N MET A 179 1.78 13.60 2.21
CA MET A 179 1.41 13.58 0.79
C MET A 179 0.75 12.25 0.41
N TRP A 180 1.29 11.11 0.85
CA TRP A 180 0.73 9.81 0.52
C TRP A 180 -0.67 9.58 1.09
N ILE A 181 -0.94 10.07 2.31
CA ILE A 181 -2.28 10.01 2.92
C ILE A 181 -3.30 10.76 2.07
N ILE A 182 -2.94 11.93 1.55
CA ILE A 182 -3.83 12.74 0.70
C ILE A 182 -4.08 12.05 -0.64
N LEU A 183 -3.04 11.45 -1.23
CA LEU A 183 -3.16 10.71 -2.47
C LEU A 183 -4.07 9.48 -2.37
N LEU A 184 -4.32 8.93 -1.16
CA LEU A 184 -5.29 7.86 -0.98
C LEU A 184 -6.75 8.33 -1.15
N VAL A 185 -7.03 9.60 -0.85
CA VAL A 185 -8.37 10.20 -1.00
C VAL A 185 -8.59 10.72 -2.42
N SER A 186 -7.51 10.93 -3.18
CA SER A 186 -7.60 11.38 -4.58
C SER A 186 -8.32 10.34 -5.46
N PRO A 187 -9.33 10.76 -6.26
CA PRO A 187 -10.10 9.85 -7.10
C PRO A 187 -9.33 9.31 -8.32
N THR A 188 -8.06 9.71 -8.53
CA THR A 188 -7.30 9.34 -9.74
C THR A 188 -6.54 8.01 -9.57
N PRO A 189 -6.84 6.96 -10.36
CA PRO A 189 -6.11 5.70 -10.30
C PRO A 189 -4.64 5.91 -10.70
N GLY A 190 -3.69 5.59 -9.80
CA GLY A 190 -2.25 5.75 -10.05
C GLY A 190 -1.72 7.19 -9.96
N GLY A 191 -2.59 8.16 -9.68
CA GLY A 191 -2.23 9.55 -9.39
C GLY A 191 -1.49 10.30 -10.50
N SER A 192 -1.53 9.85 -11.76
CA SER A 192 -0.58 10.33 -12.79
C SER A 192 -0.72 11.80 -13.22
N GLY A 193 -1.78 12.50 -12.84
CA GLY A 193 -1.87 13.97 -13.00
C GLY A 193 -1.86 14.72 -11.67
N VAL A 194 -2.63 14.24 -10.69
CA VAL A 194 -2.73 14.87 -9.35
C VAL A 194 -1.44 14.73 -8.57
N ALA A 195 -0.70 13.63 -8.69
CA ALA A 195 0.50 13.42 -7.90
C ALA A 195 1.68 14.31 -8.32
N GLU A 196 1.75 14.75 -9.58
CA GLU A 196 2.79 15.70 -10.02
C GLU A 196 2.52 17.09 -9.47
N PHE A 197 1.25 17.52 -9.49
CA PHE A 197 0.83 18.76 -8.85
C PHE A 197 1.10 18.71 -7.33
N VAL A 198 0.67 17.64 -6.66
CA VAL A 198 0.88 17.48 -5.21
C VAL A 198 2.37 17.34 -4.87
N PHE A 199 3.19 16.72 -5.74
CA PHE A 199 4.64 16.64 -5.54
C PHE A 199 5.26 18.03 -5.51
N SER A 200 4.97 18.85 -6.52
CA SER A 200 5.49 20.21 -6.63
C SER A 200 4.98 21.10 -5.51
N ASP A 201 3.74 20.91 -5.05
CA ASP A 201 3.18 21.67 -3.93
C ASP A 201 3.86 21.27 -2.61
N PHE A 202 4.00 19.96 -2.33
CA PHE A 202 4.59 19.48 -1.08
C PHE A 202 6.11 19.66 -0.99
N LEU A 203 6.83 19.64 -2.11
CA LEU A 203 8.29 19.65 -2.12
C LEU A 203 8.89 20.87 -2.84
N GLY A 204 8.06 21.81 -3.28
CA GLY A 204 8.48 22.94 -4.11
C GLY A 204 9.50 23.85 -3.43
N ASP A 205 9.35 24.11 -2.14
CA ASP A 205 10.28 24.90 -1.32
C ASP A 205 11.66 24.25 -1.14
N PHE A 206 11.75 22.92 -1.28
CA PHE A 206 13.03 22.21 -1.31
C PHE A 206 13.69 22.31 -2.69
N ILE A 207 12.95 22.64 -3.75
CA ILE A 207 13.44 22.65 -5.12
C ILE A 207 13.83 24.10 -5.51
N PRO A 208 15.01 24.34 -6.12
CA PRO A 208 15.51 25.70 -6.33
C PRO A 208 14.66 26.59 -7.26
N ASN A 209 14.02 26.00 -8.27
CA ASN A 209 13.16 26.70 -9.23
C ASN A 209 12.14 25.74 -9.87
N GLU A 210 11.06 26.30 -10.40
CA GLU A 210 9.96 25.54 -10.99
C GLU A 210 10.35 24.70 -12.21
N SER A 211 11.43 25.06 -12.92
CA SER A 211 11.93 24.31 -14.08
C SER A 211 12.37 22.89 -13.72
N TRP A 212 12.65 22.61 -12.44
CA TRP A 212 13.02 21.29 -11.94
C TRP A 212 11.82 20.40 -11.59
N TYR A 213 10.59 20.93 -11.50
CA TYR A 213 9.43 20.16 -11.07
C TYR A 213 9.13 18.97 -12.01
N ALA A 214 9.03 19.23 -13.32
CA ALA A 214 8.77 18.19 -14.30
C ALA A 214 9.90 17.13 -14.39
N PRO A 215 11.19 17.52 -14.51
CA PRO A 215 12.29 16.57 -14.50
C PRO A 215 12.33 15.69 -13.24
N LEU A 216 12.15 16.26 -12.05
CA LEU A 216 12.18 15.49 -10.79
C LEU A 216 10.98 14.56 -10.66
N ALA A 217 9.78 15.00 -11.04
CA ALA A 217 8.60 14.14 -11.08
C ALA A 217 8.80 12.95 -12.05
N LEU A 218 9.40 13.20 -13.22
CA LEU A 218 9.74 12.16 -14.18
C LEU A 218 10.77 11.17 -13.62
N PHE A 219 11.86 11.66 -13.01
CA PHE A 219 12.86 10.80 -12.37
C PHE A 219 12.26 9.98 -11.24
N TRP A 220 11.42 10.60 -10.41
CA TRP A 220 10.73 9.90 -9.34
C TRP A 220 9.88 8.73 -9.87
N ARG A 221 9.13 8.94 -10.96
CA ARG A 221 8.37 7.88 -11.65
C ARG A 221 9.28 6.83 -12.29
N LEU A 222 10.38 7.26 -12.92
CA LEU A 222 11.33 6.38 -13.58
C LEU A 222 12.03 5.43 -12.61
N ILE A 223 12.25 5.87 -11.36
CA ILE A 223 12.90 5.04 -10.34
C ILE A 223 11.84 4.27 -9.53
N SER A 224 10.73 4.93 -9.16
CA SER A 224 9.80 4.39 -8.15
C SER A 224 8.59 3.66 -8.72
N TYR A 225 8.34 3.77 -10.03
CA TYR A 225 7.12 3.24 -10.66
C TYR A 225 7.39 2.37 -11.88
N TYR A 226 8.07 2.88 -12.91
CA TYR A 226 8.28 2.15 -14.15
C TYR A 226 9.07 0.84 -14.02
N PRO A 227 10.08 0.70 -13.14
CA PRO A 227 10.82 -0.55 -13.01
C PRO A 227 9.90 -1.70 -12.58
N TYR A 228 8.97 -1.46 -11.66
CA TYR A 228 8.00 -2.46 -11.23
C TYR A 228 7.06 -2.89 -12.36
N LEU A 229 6.63 -1.95 -13.22
CA LEU A 229 5.78 -2.27 -14.37
C LEU A 229 6.54 -3.06 -15.44
N ILE A 230 7.78 -2.68 -15.75
CA ILE A 230 8.63 -3.37 -16.73
C ILE A 230 8.88 -4.80 -16.26
N ILE A 231 9.29 -4.98 -15.00
CA ILE A 231 9.49 -6.30 -14.40
C ILE A 231 8.19 -7.11 -14.46
N GLY A 232 7.06 -6.51 -14.11
CA GLY A 232 5.75 -7.15 -14.20
C GLY A 232 5.39 -7.60 -15.62
N ALA A 233 5.62 -6.75 -16.63
CA ALA A 233 5.35 -7.04 -18.03
C ALA A 233 6.19 -8.20 -18.58
N ILE A 234 7.42 -8.37 -18.08
CA ILE A 234 8.32 -9.46 -18.48
C ILE A 234 7.97 -10.76 -17.74
N ILE A 235 7.77 -10.70 -16.43
CA ILE A 235 7.56 -11.89 -15.58
C ILE A 235 6.17 -12.48 -15.77
N LEU A 236 5.13 -11.64 -15.89
CA LEU A 236 3.74 -12.11 -15.89
C LEU A 236 3.43 -13.10 -17.04
N PRO A 237 3.83 -12.85 -18.31
CA PRO A 237 3.60 -13.82 -19.39
C PRO A 237 4.30 -15.16 -19.17
N LEU A 238 5.53 -15.12 -18.64
CA LEU A 238 6.32 -16.33 -18.33
C LEU A 238 5.66 -17.14 -17.21
N TRP A 239 5.20 -16.45 -16.16
CA TRP A 239 4.48 -17.06 -15.05
C TRP A 239 3.15 -17.68 -15.50
N ILE A 240 2.36 -16.97 -16.32
CA ILE A 240 1.09 -17.49 -16.87
C ILE A 240 1.33 -18.78 -17.66
N LYS A 241 2.32 -18.78 -18.57
CA LYS A 241 2.67 -19.99 -19.34
C LYS A 241 3.02 -21.16 -18.44
N ARG A 242 3.78 -20.94 -17.36
CA ARG A 242 4.17 -22.01 -16.42
C ARG A 242 2.99 -22.57 -15.64
N VAL A 243 2.11 -21.71 -15.12
CA VAL A 243 1.02 -22.11 -14.22
C VAL A 243 -0.13 -22.76 -14.96
N PHE A 244 -0.49 -22.28 -16.15
CA PHE A 244 -1.64 -22.80 -16.90
C PHE A 244 -1.30 -23.97 -17.84
N ARG A 245 -0.02 -24.20 -18.18
CA ARG A 245 0.37 -25.34 -19.03
C ARG A 245 0.32 -26.70 -18.32
N LYS A 246 0.26 -26.73 -16.98
CA LYS A 246 0.25 -27.98 -16.19
C LYS A 246 -1.11 -28.70 -16.09
N GLU A 247 -2.20 -28.15 -16.62
CA GLU A 247 -3.56 -28.74 -16.47
C GLU A 247 -3.97 -29.75 -17.57
N LYS A 248 -3.06 -30.21 -18.44
CA LYS A 248 -3.39 -31.21 -19.49
C LYS A 248 -2.57 -32.50 -19.39
N THR A 249 -2.78 -33.28 -18.34
CA THR A 249 -2.48 -34.71 -18.39
C THR A 249 -3.62 -35.47 -17.75
N TYR A 250 -4.70 -35.65 -18.52
CA TYR A 250 -5.71 -36.65 -18.20
C TYR A 250 -5.00 -38.00 -18.30
N LYS A 251 -4.86 -38.72 -17.18
CA LYS A 251 -4.56 -40.15 -17.21
C LYS A 251 -5.75 -40.82 -17.89
N VAL A 252 -5.54 -41.32 -19.09
CA VAL A 252 -6.40 -42.37 -19.65
C VAL A 252 -6.24 -43.55 -18.71
N ILE A 253 -7.37 -43.98 -18.12
CA ILE A 253 -7.44 -45.21 -17.35
C ILE A 253 -7.79 -46.26 -18.40
N ASP A 254 -6.80 -47.07 -18.78
CA ASP A 254 -6.99 -48.34 -19.50
C ASP A 254 -7.50 -49.41 -18.54
#